data_AF-A0A1Y4HAH5-F1
#
_entry.id   AF-A0A1Y4HAH5-F1
#
_cell.length_a   1.000
_cell.length_b   1.000
_cell.length_c   1.000
_cell.angle_alpha   90.00
_cell.angle_beta   90.00
_cell.angle_gamma   90.00
#
_symmetry.space_group_name_H-M   'P 1'
#
loop_
_entity.id
_entity.type
_entity.pdbx_description
1 polymer ?
#
loop_
_entity_poly.entity_id
_entity_poly.type
_entity_poly.pdbx_seq_one_letter_code
_entity_poly.pdbx_strand_id
1 'polypeptide(L)'
;MRRGEHMRRRVDGEIALVGDTVCLAVCREYQNRHIGRRCVQALAELAAEKGRTRLRARICPFNKQSQAMFRAAGFTCAGDDWYLLPLPAAAKGQNN
;
A
#
# COMPACT_ATOMS: atom_id res chain seq x y z
N MET A 1 21.45 -26.00 -27.43
CA MET A 1 21.38 -26.03 -25.95
C MET A 1 21.89 -24.70 -25.41
N ARG A 2 21.05 -23.85 -24.80
CA ARG A 2 21.51 -22.63 -24.10
C ARG A 2 21.47 -22.91 -22.60
N ARG A 3 22.61 -22.68 -21.94
CA ARG A 3 22.85 -22.91 -20.51
C ARG A 3 21.84 -22.11 -19.68
N GLY A 4 21.39 -22.71 -18.58
CA GLY A 4 20.39 -22.16 -17.67
C GLY A 4 20.74 -20.75 -17.20
N GLU A 5 19.94 -19.80 -17.65
CA GLU A 5 19.88 -18.45 -17.10
C GLU A 5 19.28 -18.58 -15.69
N HIS A 6 20.08 -18.36 -14.65
CA HIS A 6 19.54 -18.17 -13.31
C HIS A 6 18.72 -16.88 -13.33
N MET A 7 17.39 -17.01 -13.39
CA MET A 7 16.45 -15.90 -13.30
C MET A 7 16.69 -15.15 -11.97
N ARG A 8 17.50 -14.09 -12.01
CA ARG A 8 17.65 -13.19 -10.87
C ARG A 8 16.31 -12.48 -10.67
N ARG A 9 15.71 -12.65 -9.49
CA ARG A 9 14.52 -11.87 -9.11
C ARG A 9 14.94 -10.40 -9.00
N ARG A 10 14.23 -9.53 -9.73
CA ARG A 10 14.36 -8.07 -9.64
C ARG A 10 13.30 -7.54 -8.69
N VAL A 11 13.64 -6.47 -7.97
CA VAL A 11 12.69 -5.71 -7.14
C VAL A 11 12.33 -4.45 -7.92
N ASP A 12 11.03 -4.30 -8.23
CA ASP A 12 10.50 -3.22 -9.07
C ASP A 12 9.67 -2.19 -8.27
N GLY A 13 9.77 -2.24 -6.94
CA GLY A 13 9.07 -1.35 -6.05
C GLY A 13 9.28 -1.71 -4.59
N GLU A 14 8.84 -0.82 -3.72
CA GLU A 14 8.93 -0.95 -2.28
C GLU A 14 7.65 -0.42 -1.64
N ILE A 15 7.21 -1.10 -0.58
CA ILE A 15 6.15 -0.62 0.30
C ILE A 15 6.59 -0.79 1.75
N ALA A 16 6.33 0.22 2.57
CA ALA A 16 6.64 0.20 3.99
C ALA A 16 5.51 0.84 4.81
N LEU A 17 5.35 0.37 6.05
CA LEU A 17 4.51 1.00 7.06
C LEU A 17 5.41 1.54 8.18
N VAL A 18 5.47 2.87 8.30
CA VAL A 18 6.24 3.56 9.34
C VAL A 18 5.27 4.19 10.32
N GLY A 19 5.09 3.57 11.49
CA GLY A 19 4.01 3.91 12.41
C GLY A 19 2.65 3.57 11.79
N ASP A 20 1.84 4.58 11.47
CA ASP A 20 0.60 4.47 10.69
C ASP A 20 0.75 4.96 9.23
N THR A 21 1.93 5.42 8.82
CA THR A 21 2.16 6.02 7.49
C THR A 21 2.58 4.98 6.45
N VAL A 22 1.86 4.94 5.34
CA VAL A 22 2.20 4.15 4.15
C VAL A 22 3.20 4.91 3.28
N CYS A 23 4.35 4.29 3.02
CA CYS A 23 5.35 4.71 2.05
C CYS A 23 5.33 3.72 0.88
N LEU A 24 5.24 4.19 -0.36
CA LEU A 24 5.13 3.34 -1.55
C LEU A 24 5.88 3.96 -2.73
N ALA A 25 6.71 3.15 -3.39
CA ALA A 25 7.33 3.46 -4.66
C ALA A 25 7.20 2.27 -5.61
N VAL A 26 6.89 2.53 -6.88
CA VAL A 26 6.86 1.53 -7.95
C VAL A 26 7.62 2.09 -9.13
N CYS A 27 8.56 1.29 -9.68
CA CYS A 27 9.31 1.64 -10.87
C CYS A 27 8.36 2.04 -12.01
N ARG A 28 8.70 3.11 -12.73
CA ARG A 28 7.81 3.78 -13.70
C ARG A 28 7.21 2.82 -14.73
N GLU A 29 8.00 1.89 -15.25
CA GLU A 29 7.58 0.88 -16.23
C GLU A 29 6.54 -0.14 -15.70
N TYR A 30 6.36 -0.21 -14.38
CA TYR A 30 5.39 -1.09 -13.71
C TYR A 30 4.23 -0.33 -13.07
N GLN A 31 4.19 1.01 -13.17
CA GLN A 31 3.05 1.81 -12.72
C GLN A 31 1.80 1.53 -13.57
N ASN A 32 0.63 1.92 -13.07
CA ASN A 32 -0.69 1.68 -13.71
C ASN A 32 -1.06 0.20 -13.93
N ARG A 33 -0.33 -0.75 -13.35
CA ARG A 33 -0.65 -2.20 -13.38
C ARG A 33 -1.35 -2.69 -12.11
N HIS A 34 -1.95 -1.77 -11.35
CA HIS A 34 -2.59 -2.01 -10.04
C HIS A 34 -1.68 -2.59 -8.93
N ILE A 35 -0.35 -2.64 -9.14
CA ILE A 35 0.61 -3.15 -8.16
C ILE A 35 0.52 -2.37 -6.85
N GLY A 36 0.60 -1.04 -6.91
CA GLY A 36 0.51 -0.18 -5.72
C GLY A 36 -0.77 -0.40 -4.92
N ARG A 37 -1.93 -0.46 -5.59
CA ARG A 37 -3.22 -0.71 -4.93
C ARG A 37 -3.24 -2.06 -4.21
N ARG A 38 -2.79 -3.13 -4.88
CA ARG A 38 -2.72 -4.47 -4.29
C ARG A 38 -1.81 -4.51 -3.07
N CYS A 39 -0.64 -3.87 -3.15
CA CYS A 39 0.28 -3.76 -2.02
C CYS A 39 -0.34 -3.01 -0.84
N VAL A 40 -1.04 -1.90 -1.08
CA VAL A 40 -1.72 -1.12 -0.03
C VAL A 40 -2.85 -1.91 0.62
N GLN A 41 -3.63 -2.67 -0.15
CA GLN A 41 -4.70 -3.52 0.38
C GLN A 41 -4.15 -4.62 1.28
N ALA A 42 -3.12 -5.35 0.82
CA ALA A 42 -2.46 -6.37 1.63
C ALA A 42 -1.82 -5.77 2.90
N LEU A 43 -1.27 -4.56 2.82
CA LEU A 43 -0.73 -3.85 3.98
C LEU A 43 -1.83 -3.44 4.96
N ALA A 44 -3.01 -3.03 4.47
CA ALA A 44 -4.16 -2.69 5.29
C ALA A 44 -4.73 -3.90 6.04
N GLU A 45 -4.83 -5.05 5.37
CA GLU A 45 -5.20 -6.33 5.98
C GLU A 45 -4.23 -6.69 7.11
N LEU A 46 -2.92 -6.69 6.83
CA LEU A 46 -1.89 -6.97 7.83
C LEU A 46 -1.89 -5.96 9.00
N ALA A 47 -2.18 -4.69 8.72
CA ALA A 47 -2.27 -3.67 9.76
C ALA A 47 -3.50 -3.89 10.65
N ALA A 48 -4.64 -4.27 10.08
CA ALA A 48 -5.86 -4.58 10.82
C ALA A 48 -5.66 -5.82 11.70
N GLU A 49 -5.05 -6.88 11.18
CA GLU A 49 -4.68 -8.08 11.94
C GLU A 49 -3.79 -7.75 13.14
N LYS A 50 -2.88 -6.78 12.99
CA LYS A 50 -2.00 -6.28 14.05
C LYS A 50 -2.66 -5.26 14.99
N GLY A 51 -3.98 -5.09 14.91
CA GLY A 51 -4.74 -4.20 15.79
C GLY A 51 -4.55 -2.70 15.51
N ARG A 52 -4.08 -2.33 14.31
CA ARG A 52 -4.06 -0.92 13.90
C ARG A 52 -5.48 -0.45 13.61
N THR A 53 -5.76 0.79 13.97
CA THR A 53 -7.09 1.40 13.78
C THR A 53 -7.20 2.21 12.51
N ARG A 54 -6.06 2.61 11.92
CA ARG A 54 -6.00 3.39 10.69
C ARG A 54 -4.66 3.26 9.98
N LEU A 55 -4.66 3.60 8.70
CA LEU A 55 -3.48 3.97 7.92
C LEU A 55 -3.58 5.43 7.47
N ARG A 56 -2.43 6.06 7.23
CA ARG A 56 -2.34 7.37 6.60
C ARG A 56 -1.32 7.39 5.46
N ALA A 57 -1.49 8.29 4.52
CA ALA A 57 -0.50 8.58 3.48
C ALA A 57 -0.45 10.08 3.22
N ARG A 58 0.75 10.63 3.03
CA ARG A 58 0.92 12.02 2.60
C ARG A 58 1.24 12.05 1.12
N ILE A 59 0.39 12.68 0.32
CA ILE A 59 0.49 12.64 -1.14
C ILE A 59 0.40 14.06 -1.67
N CYS A 60 1.54 14.57 -2.18
CA CYS A 60 1.64 15.93 -2.71
C CYS A 60 0.55 16.25 -3.75
N PRO A 61 0.09 17.51 -3.87
CA PRO A 61 -1.02 17.87 -4.74
C PRO A 61 -0.80 17.55 -6.21
N PHE A 62 0.46 17.57 -6.67
CA PHE A 62 0.84 17.28 -8.05
C PHE A 62 0.79 15.79 -8.39
N ASN A 63 0.84 14.89 -7.40
CA ASN A 63 0.88 13.44 -7.63
C ASN A 63 -0.53 12.86 -7.80
N LYS A 64 -1.23 13.30 -8.86
CA LYS A 64 -2.63 12.92 -9.14
C LYS A 64 -2.82 11.42 -9.31
N GLN A 65 -1.82 10.72 -9.83
CA GLN A 65 -1.84 9.27 -9.99
C GLN A 65 -1.91 8.56 -8.64
N SER A 66 -1.04 8.90 -7.68
CA SER A 66 -1.10 8.33 -6.35
C SER A 66 -2.39 8.72 -5.62
N GLN A 67 -2.86 9.97 -5.76
CA GLN A 67 -4.14 10.39 -5.16
C GLN A 67 -5.31 9.53 -5.66
N ALA A 68 -5.40 9.29 -6.97
CA ALA A 68 -6.44 8.42 -7.54
C ALA A 68 -6.31 6.98 -7.05
N MET A 69 -5.08 6.46 -6.97
CA MET A 69 -4.82 5.09 -6.49
C MET A 69 -5.22 4.90 -5.03
N PHE A 70 -4.84 5.83 -4.13
CA PHE A 70 -5.20 5.75 -2.72
C PHE A 70 -6.70 5.92 -2.49
N ARG A 71 -7.37 6.82 -3.23
CA ARG A 71 -8.85 6.92 -3.20
C ARG A 71 -9.51 5.62 -3.63
N ALA A 72 -9.03 4.99 -4.71
CA ALA A 72 -9.52 3.70 -5.17
C ALA A 72 -9.23 2.54 -4.19
N ALA A 73 -8.27 2.73 -3.26
CA ALA A 73 -8.00 1.80 -2.16
C ALA A 73 -8.86 2.09 -0.91
N GLY A 74 -9.76 3.09 -0.94
CA GLY A 74 -10.66 3.44 0.16
C GLY A 74 -10.17 4.60 1.04
N PHE A 75 -9.05 5.24 0.70
CA PHE A 75 -8.58 6.39 1.48
C PHE A 75 -9.40 7.65 1.18
N THR A 76 -9.68 8.44 2.22
CA THR A 76 -10.32 9.75 2.11
C THR A 76 -9.33 10.88 2.36
N CYS A 77 -9.49 12.01 1.66
CA CYS A 77 -8.64 13.19 1.86
C CYS A 77 -9.03 13.88 3.18
N ALA A 78 -8.05 14.11 4.06
CA ALA A 78 -8.23 14.75 5.36
C ALA A 78 -7.66 16.18 5.44
N GLY A 79 -7.19 16.73 4.32
CA GLY A 79 -6.52 18.04 4.26
C GLY A 79 -4.99 17.92 4.36
N ASP A 80 -4.26 18.99 4.02
CA ASP A 80 -2.79 19.08 4.10
C ASP A 80 -2.06 17.90 3.45
N ASP A 81 -2.55 17.46 2.29
CA ASP A 81 -2.04 16.30 1.54
C ASP A 81 -2.20 14.94 2.23
N TRP A 82 -2.90 14.88 3.36
CA TRP A 82 -3.14 13.64 4.08
C TRP A 82 -4.36 12.88 3.55
N TYR A 83 -4.16 11.57 3.45
CA TYR A 83 -5.15 10.58 3.08
C TYR A 83 -5.26 9.57 4.22
N LEU A 84 -6.47 9.22 4.65
CA LEU A 84 -6.73 8.32 5.77
C LEU A 84 -7.55 7.12 5.34
N LEU A 85 -7.20 5.95 5.85
CA LEU A 85 -7.99 4.72 5.74
C LEU A 85 -8.29 4.20 7.15
N PRO A 86 -9.53 4.32 7.64
CA PRO A 86 -9.97 3.62 8.84
C PRO A 86 -9.90 2.11 8.61
N LEU A 87 -9.36 1.37 9.59
CA LEU A 87 -9.30 -0.08 9.54
C LEU A 87 -10.38 -0.67 10.45
N PRO A 88 -10.96 -1.83 10.09
CA PRO A 88 -11.86 -2.53 10.99
C PRO A 88 -11.10 -2.95 12.26
N ALA A 89 -11.78 -2.96 13.39
CA ALA A 89 -11.23 -3.53 14.62
C ALA A 89 -10.82 -4.98 14.35
N ALA A 90 -9.63 -5.37 14.82
CA ALA A 90 -9.17 -6.75 14.71
C ALA A 90 -10.28 -7.68 15.21
N ALA A 91 -10.70 -8.62 14.37
CA ALA A 91 -11.58 -9.68 14.79
C ALA A 91 -10.88 -10.38 15.97
N LYS A 92 -11.43 -10.23 17.18
CA LYS A 92 -10.97 -10.99 18.33
C LYS A 92 -11.03 -12.46 17.91
N GLY A 93 -9.89 -13.13 17.89
CA GLY A 93 -9.81 -14.54 17.55
C GLY A 93 -10.87 -15.29 18.33
N GLN A 94 -11.71 -16.04 17.62
CA GLN A 94 -12.49 -17.11 18.22
C GLN A 94 -11.47 -18.15 18.70
N ASN A 95 -11.10 -18.07 19.98
CA ASN A 95 -10.36 -19.14 20.65
C ASN A 95 -11.28 -20.35 20.69
N ASN A 96 -10.87 -21.44 20.04
CA ASN A 96 -11.38 -22.79 20.27
C ASN A 96 -10.43 -23.54 21.20
#